data_AF-A0A1I1X668-F1
#
_entry.id   AF-A0A1I1X668-F1
#
_cell.length_a   1.000
_cell.length_b   1.000
_cell.length_c   1.000
_cell.angle_alpha   90.00
_cell.angle_beta   90.00
_cell.angle_gamma   90.00
#
_symmetry.space_group_name_H-M   'P 1'
#
loop_
_entity.id
_entity.type
_entity.pdbx_description
1 polymer ?
#
loop_
_entity_poly.entity_id
_entity_poly.type
_entity_poly.pdbx_seq_one_letter_code
_entity_poly.pdbx_strand_id
1 'polypeptide(L)'
;MVRLNKKIILQISILALLLSILCTASWLYHNRSEAVYDRIINQKGYSLSLVKAEMSVDFFLKPEWIPKEIGETKLDLVIAKKFDSDIILEKIVRRDTEFYIQLNVVPHPGRTSGQLLSISHLANDPFTGTGNPKWIITDATGEDLLGGTYGAGEGPGNLTSVSINETELDKFSQGANVRFSGFYLYGYQKYNTSYYGILLPIVFTVLVIGILVMLYRKRTDPENGLGWKLVGHMLLGGFTFTINSMRLPLGFAAYLLFFRRPRPNLAVKHKAALLGLLMFALQLVVPWIENKMTPELRNTTMRNISVEELGVDGVWKMIAARSPVNHNARIESFETVLAGNGQIKQLKFEFVEPDSAPDRFLHTSATYRAEDQSVEVKRYKTDGWVQFPRQMMAEHFIERIQTLKLMDLKPTGGDHQYVKLELSLDSMQGSYAMKGENNFGIDEKGVYPISNDQLPVTATLLQVCAPQSLDPTSACDDLAHYFFDIVEGGARE
;
A
#
# COMPACT_ATOMS: atom_id res chain seq x y z
N MET A 1 38.58 -10.33 -44.70
CA MET A 1 38.46 -10.43 -43.23
C MET A 1 38.93 -9.09 -42.63
N VAL A 2 38.04 -8.12 -42.42
CA VAL A 2 38.43 -6.79 -41.90
C VAL A 2 38.68 -6.93 -40.40
N ARG A 3 39.94 -6.78 -39.97
CA ARG A 3 40.30 -6.65 -38.55
C ARG A 3 39.62 -5.40 -38.01
N LEU A 4 38.59 -5.57 -37.20
CA LEU A 4 38.06 -4.46 -36.40
C LEU A 4 39.23 -3.85 -35.63
N ASN A 5 39.44 -2.54 -35.78
CA ASN A 5 40.55 -1.86 -35.11
C ASN A 5 40.37 -2.01 -33.60
N LYS A 6 41.30 -2.68 -32.91
CA LYS A 6 41.23 -2.93 -31.46
C LYS A 6 40.99 -1.63 -30.67
N LYS A 7 41.45 -0.49 -31.19
CA LYS A 7 41.20 0.84 -30.63
C LYS A 7 39.72 1.23 -30.61
N ILE A 8 38.94 0.91 -31.65
CA ILE A 8 37.51 1.24 -31.72
C ILE A 8 36.71 0.38 -30.75
N ILE A 9 37.07 -0.91 -30.62
CA ILE A 9 36.45 -1.80 -29.63
C ILE A 9 36.71 -1.26 -28.21
N LEU A 10 37.96 -0.89 -27.92
CA LEU A 10 38.33 -0.33 -26.62
C LEU A 10 37.57 0.97 -26.30
N GLN A 11 37.44 1.88 -27.28
CA GLN A 11 36.68 3.12 -27.10
C GLN A 11 35.19 2.88 -26.83
N ILE A 12 34.56 1.93 -27.54
CA ILE A 12 33.16 1.57 -27.31
C ILE A 12 32.99 0.94 -25.92
N SER A 13 33.90 0.06 -25.50
CA SER A 13 33.86 -0.56 -24.17
C SER A 13 34.03 0.46 -23.04
N ILE A 14 34.95 1.43 -23.19
CA ILE A 14 35.14 2.51 -22.21
C ILE A 14 33.89 3.39 -22.13
N LEU A 15 33.31 3.76 -23.26
CA LEU A 15 32.08 4.56 -23.28
C LEU A 15 30.92 3.82 -22.61
N ALA A 16 30.75 2.53 -22.90
CA ALA A 16 29.72 1.70 -22.27
C ALA A 16 29.92 1.58 -20.75
N LEU A 17 31.17 1.43 -20.29
CA LEU A 17 31.50 1.40 -18.86
C LEU A 17 31.18 2.73 -18.18
N LEU A 18 31.56 3.86 -18.77
CA LEU A 18 31.27 5.19 -18.23
C LEU A 18 29.76 5.45 -18.16
N LEU A 19 29.01 5.06 -19.20
CA LEU A 19 27.55 5.16 -19.19
C LEU A 19 26.94 4.31 -18.08
N SER A 20 27.46 3.08 -17.89
CA SER A 20 27.03 2.19 -16.81
C SER A 20 27.29 2.79 -15.43
N ILE A 21 28.47 3.40 -15.21
CA ILE A 21 28.80 4.07 -13.94
C ILE A 21 27.86 5.25 -13.71
N LEU A 22 27.64 6.08 -14.73
CA LEU A 22 26.77 7.26 -14.63
C LEU A 22 25.31 6.87 -14.37
N CYS A 23 24.80 5.82 -15.04
CA CYS A 23 23.48 5.25 -14.76
C CYS A 23 23.38 4.68 -13.34
N THR A 24 24.43 3.99 -12.86
CA THR A 24 24.45 3.41 -11.50
C THR A 24 24.50 4.50 -10.44
N ALA A 25 25.35 5.52 -10.61
CA ALA A 25 25.46 6.65 -9.68
C ALA A 25 24.17 7.48 -9.64
N SER A 26 23.58 7.76 -10.81
CA SER A 26 22.27 8.42 -10.90
C SER A 26 21.18 7.59 -10.22
N TRP A 27 21.17 6.26 -10.44
CA TRP A 27 20.24 5.36 -9.78
C TRP A 27 20.42 5.37 -8.26
N LEU A 28 21.65 5.27 -7.73
CA LEU A 28 21.91 5.33 -6.30
C LEU A 28 21.45 6.66 -5.68
N TYR A 29 21.77 7.79 -6.33
CA TYR A 29 21.37 9.12 -5.88
C TYR A 29 19.86 9.29 -5.83
N HIS A 30 19.13 8.82 -6.84
CA HIS A 30 17.66 8.90 -6.86
C HIS A 30 17.01 7.92 -5.86
N ASN A 31 17.71 6.87 -5.44
CA ASN A 31 17.19 5.84 -4.55
C ASN A 31 17.65 5.97 -3.08
N ARG A 32 18.29 7.09 -2.70
CA ARG A 32 18.56 7.44 -1.30
C ARG A 32 17.25 7.78 -0.57
N SER A 33 17.16 7.46 0.72
CA SER A 33 15.95 7.66 1.55
C SER A 33 15.42 9.09 1.48
N GLU A 34 16.30 10.08 1.60
CA GLU A 34 15.95 11.51 1.51
C GLU A 34 15.32 11.90 0.16
N ALA A 35 15.84 11.38 -0.96
CA ALA A 35 15.30 11.69 -2.28
C ALA A 35 13.97 10.96 -2.53
N VAL A 36 13.77 9.79 -1.91
CA VAL A 36 12.49 9.09 -1.91
C VAL A 36 11.47 9.90 -1.10
N TYR A 37 11.85 10.33 0.12
CA TYR A 37 11.03 11.19 0.96
C TYR A 37 10.63 12.49 0.25
N ASP A 38 11.59 13.22 -0.33
CA ASP A 38 11.34 14.46 -1.09
C ASP A 38 10.33 14.23 -2.23
N ARG A 39 10.43 13.11 -2.94
CA ARG A 39 9.44 12.78 -3.98
C ARG A 39 8.07 12.43 -3.41
N ILE A 40 8.00 11.75 -2.26
CA ILE A 40 6.73 11.42 -1.62
C ILE A 40 6.02 12.71 -1.17
N ILE A 41 6.71 13.57 -0.41
CA ILE A 41 6.11 14.82 0.11
C ILE A 41 5.70 15.78 -1.01
N ASN A 42 6.47 15.83 -2.11
CA ASN A 42 6.13 16.63 -3.29
C ASN A 42 5.23 15.88 -4.30
N GLN A 43 4.77 14.67 -3.96
CA GLN A 43 3.91 13.81 -4.79
C GLN A 43 4.48 13.56 -6.22
N LYS A 44 5.81 13.60 -6.38
CA LYS A 44 6.53 13.39 -7.65
C LYS A 44 6.67 11.89 -7.94
N GLY A 45 5.65 11.32 -8.58
CA GLY A 45 5.62 9.89 -8.91
C GLY A 45 5.08 9.01 -7.77
N TYR A 46 4.45 9.62 -6.76
CA TYR A 46 3.84 8.93 -5.62
C TYR A 46 2.44 9.50 -5.35
N SER A 47 1.50 8.63 -4.99
CA SER A 47 0.29 8.99 -4.27
C SER A 47 0.58 9.06 -2.77
N LEU A 48 -0.12 9.97 -2.11
CA LEU A 48 -0.05 10.18 -0.66
C LEU A 48 -1.48 10.29 -0.14
N SER A 49 -1.81 9.53 0.90
CA SER A 49 -3.14 9.52 1.50
C SER A 49 -3.03 9.60 3.02
N LEU A 50 -3.80 10.49 3.63
CA LEU A 50 -3.89 10.59 5.08
C LEU A 50 -4.58 9.34 5.63
N VAL A 51 -3.90 8.64 6.54
CA VAL A 51 -4.45 7.45 7.21
C VAL A 51 -5.10 7.85 8.53
N LYS A 52 -4.37 8.63 9.34
CA LYS A 52 -4.85 9.08 10.65
C LYS A 52 -4.18 10.39 11.06
N ALA A 53 -4.97 11.31 11.59
CA ALA A 53 -4.48 12.53 12.23
C ALA A 53 -4.29 12.29 13.74
N GLU A 54 -3.54 13.19 14.39
CA GLU A 54 -3.35 13.23 15.85
C GLU A 54 -2.71 11.97 16.44
N MET A 55 -1.83 11.33 15.69
CA MET A 55 -1.04 10.21 16.18
C MET A 55 -0.11 10.69 17.31
N SER A 56 -0.02 9.87 18.37
CA SER A 56 0.68 10.24 19.58
C SER A 56 1.95 9.45 19.87
N VAL A 57 2.85 10.11 20.59
CA VAL A 57 4.01 9.50 21.25
C VAL A 57 4.00 9.91 22.71
N ASP A 58 4.33 8.96 23.57
CA ASP A 58 4.45 9.13 25.02
C ASP A 58 5.90 8.80 25.41
N PHE A 59 6.51 9.64 26.24
CA PHE A 59 7.83 9.38 26.80
C PHE A 59 8.00 10.03 28.17
N PHE A 60 8.87 9.46 29.00
CA PHE A 60 9.23 10.05 30.28
C PHE A 60 10.46 10.96 30.10
N LEU A 61 10.29 12.25 30.37
CA LEU A 61 11.34 13.24 30.41
C LEU A 61 12.10 13.13 31.72
N LYS A 62 13.38 12.71 31.64
CA LYS A 62 14.21 12.55 32.83
C LYS A 62 14.79 13.88 33.32
N PRO A 63 14.88 14.11 34.65
CA PRO A 63 15.47 15.33 35.21
C PRO A 63 16.88 15.62 34.69
N GLU A 64 17.71 14.59 34.50
CA GLU A 64 19.09 14.76 34.07
C GLU A 64 19.24 15.25 32.61
N TRP A 65 18.18 15.22 31.82
CA TRP A 65 18.17 15.73 30.45
C TRP A 65 17.94 17.26 30.40
N ILE A 66 17.46 17.84 31.50
CA ILE A 66 17.13 19.26 31.58
C ILE A 66 18.39 20.04 31.97
N PRO A 67 18.83 21.03 31.16
CA PRO A 67 20.03 21.81 31.45
C PRO A 67 19.95 22.54 32.79
N LYS A 68 20.98 22.39 33.64
CA LYS A 68 21.09 23.12 34.91
C LYS A 68 21.46 24.60 34.75
N GLU A 69 22.01 24.96 33.61
CA GLU A 69 22.39 26.32 33.24
C GLU A 69 21.83 26.64 31.85
N ILE A 70 21.81 27.93 31.48
CA ILE A 70 21.43 28.37 30.14
C ILE A 70 22.32 27.67 29.11
N GLY A 71 21.70 27.00 28.16
CA GLY A 71 22.42 26.17 27.19
C GLY A 71 21.57 25.08 26.58
N GLU A 72 22.19 24.30 25.71
CA GLU A 72 21.57 23.21 24.95
C GLU A 72 22.13 21.86 25.39
N THR A 73 21.24 20.92 25.68
CA THR A 73 21.56 19.50 25.80
C THR A 73 21.05 18.78 24.56
N LYS A 74 21.96 18.44 23.64
CA LYS A 74 21.66 17.56 22.50
C LYS A 74 21.57 16.12 22.98
N LEU A 75 20.47 15.46 22.67
CA LEU A 75 20.16 14.10 23.13
C LEU A 75 20.18 13.10 21.98
N ASP A 76 19.62 13.47 20.82
CA ASP A 76 19.46 12.60 19.65
C ASP A 76 18.89 11.20 20.01
N LEU A 77 17.98 11.17 20.99
CA LEU A 77 17.47 9.93 21.57
C LEU A 77 16.23 9.45 20.81
N VAL A 78 16.28 8.26 20.22
CA VAL A 78 15.08 7.63 19.63
C VAL A 78 14.13 7.20 20.75
N ILE A 79 13.05 7.95 20.95
CA ILE A 79 12.06 7.69 21.99
C ILE A 79 10.99 6.68 21.54
N ALA A 80 10.73 6.59 20.23
CA ALA A 80 9.82 5.60 19.66
C ALA A 80 10.15 5.30 18.20
N LYS A 81 9.80 4.09 17.76
CA LYS A 81 9.85 3.67 16.35
C LYS A 81 8.44 3.26 15.93
N LYS A 82 7.83 4.01 15.02
CA LYS A 82 6.44 3.78 14.58
C LYS A 82 6.30 4.08 13.10
N PHE A 83 5.55 3.26 12.36
CA PHE A 83 5.17 3.51 10.97
C PHE A 83 6.34 3.92 10.05
N ASP A 84 7.38 3.10 10.02
CA ASP A 84 8.62 3.33 9.26
C ASP A 84 9.31 4.68 9.60
N SER A 85 9.10 5.22 10.80
CA SER A 85 9.67 6.49 11.26
C SER A 85 10.28 6.36 12.65
N ASP A 86 11.40 7.05 12.87
CA ASP A 86 11.99 7.24 14.19
C ASP A 86 11.50 8.59 14.75
N ILE A 87 10.99 8.56 15.98
CA ILE A 87 10.66 9.77 16.73
C ILE A 87 11.81 10.03 17.70
N ILE A 88 12.45 11.17 17.56
CA ILE A 88 13.71 11.52 18.21
C ILE A 88 13.48 12.71 19.14
N LEU A 89 13.84 12.55 20.41
CA LEU A 89 14.07 13.67 21.30
C LEU A 89 15.44 14.27 20.93
N GLU A 90 15.41 15.29 20.09
CA GLU A 90 16.60 15.87 19.49
C GLU A 90 17.40 16.65 20.53
N LYS A 91 16.73 17.56 21.24
CA LYS A 91 17.37 18.39 22.26
C LYS A 91 16.40 19.00 23.25
N ILE A 92 16.99 19.42 24.38
CA ILE A 92 16.36 20.27 25.38
C ILE A 92 17.25 21.49 25.55
N VAL A 93 16.66 22.68 25.54
CA VAL A 93 17.42 23.92 25.65
C VAL A 93 16.79 24.80 26.71
N ARG A 94 17.62 25.36 27.57
CA ARG A 94 17.25 26.35 28.56
C ARG A 94 17.75 27.71 28.14
N ARG A 95 16.87 28.71 28.21
CA ARG A 95 17.12 30.13 27.97
C ARG A 95 16.77 30.93 29.22
N ASP A 96 16.94 32.24 29.16
CA ASP A 96 16.70 33.13 30.29
C ASP A 96 15.26 33.07 30.84
N THR A 97 14.26 32.85 29.97
CA THR A 97 12.83 32.93 30.33
C THR A 97 12.04 31.66 30.05
N GLU A 98 12.64 30.70 29.36
CA GLU A 98 11.96 29.50 28.90
C GLU A 98 12.95 28.34 28.75
N PHE A 99 12.45 27.11 28.87
CA PHE A 99 13.14 25.95 28.34
C PHE A 99 12.24 25.22 27.35
N TYR A 100 12.82 24.71 26.27
CA TYR A 100 12.07 24.01 25.23
C TYR A 100 12.51 22.57 25.05
N ILE A 101 11.52 21.72 24.81
CA ILE A 101 11.70 20.31 24.44
C ILE A 101 11.44 20.22 22.94
N GLN A 102 12.39 19.65 22.19
CA GLN A 102 12.30 19.54 20.73
C GLN A 102 12.27 18.07 20.29
N LEU A 103 11.23 17.72 19.54
CA LEU A 103 11.10 16.43 18.86
C LEU A 103 11.38 16.60 17.37
N ASN A 104 11.95 15.56 16.79
CA ASN A 104 12.14 15.40 15.36
C ASN A 104 11.57 14.05 14.92
N VAL A 105 10.91 14.01 13.76
CA VAL A 105 10.50 12.75 13.13
C VAL A 105 11.32 12.50 11.88
N VAL A 106 12.03 11.37 11.88
CA VAL A 106 12.86 10.94 10.76
C VAL A 106 12.21 9.74 10.08
N PRO A 107 11.51 9.93 8.95
CA PRO A 107 10.91 8.84 8.20
C PRO A 107 11.98 8.07 7.40
N HIS A 108 11.79 6.76 7.31
CA HIS A 108 12.64 5.82 6.58
C HIS A 108 11.85 5.16 5.44
N PRO A 109 11.38 5.94 4.44
CA PRO A 109 10.46 5.42 3.45
C PRO A 109 11.09 4.34 2.56
N GLY A 110 10.36 3.24 2.39
CA GLY A 110 10.55 2.30 1.31
C GLY A 110 10.35 2.93 -0.08
N ARG A 111 10.87 2.26 -1.11
CA ARG A 111 10.93 2.84 -2.47
C ARG A 111 9.60 2.78 -3.22
N THR A 112 8.79 1.76 -2.95
CA THR A 112 7.60 1.44 -3.74
C THR A 112 6.32 1.85 -3.04
N SER A 113 6.26 1.65 -1.73
CA SER A 113 5.09 1.91 -0.90
C SER A 113 5.53 1.84 0.55
N GLY A 114 4.80 2.51 1.43
CA GLY A 114 5.15 2.51 2.83
C GLY A 114 4.22 3.39 3.64
N GLN A 115 4.68 3.73 4.84
CA GLN A 115 4.03 4.71 5.70
C GLN A 115 5.07 5.73 6.16
N LEU A 116 4.60 6.89 6.59
CA LEU A 116 5.45 7.87 7.25
C LEU A 116 4.63 8.71 8.22
N LEU A 117 5.28 9.12 9.30
CA LEU A 117 4.79 10.17 10.18
C LEU A 117 5.32 11.52 9.70
N SER A 118 4.47 12.55 9.76
CA SER A 118 4.87 13.94 9.59
C SER A 118 4.13 14.82 10.58
N ILE A 119 4.76 15.91 11.02
CA ILE A 119 4.08 16.96 11.80
C ILE A 119 3.31 17.93 10.88
N SER A 120 3.66 17.94 9.59
CA SER A 120 3.09 18.84 8.60
C SER A 120 1.88 18.20 7.94
N HIS A 121 0.88 19.01 7.63
CA HIS A 121 -0.21 18.58 6.77
C HIS A 121 0.28 18.57 5.31
N LEU A 122 0.41 17.38 4.72
CA LEU A 122 1.00 17.16 3.39
C LEU A 122 -0.06 16.95 2.29
N ALA A 123 -1.33 16.72 2.67
CA ALA A 123 -2.42 16.53 1.73
C ALA A 123 -3.06 17.88 1.35
N ASN A 124 -3.55 17.98 0.11
CA ASN A 124 -4.35 19.12 -0.37
C ASN A 124 -5.79 19.11 0.19
N ASP A 125 -6.08 18.29 1.20
CA ASP A 125 -7.40 18.22 1.80
C ASP A 125 -7.70 19.51 2.60
N PRO A 126 -8.93 20.06 2.55
CA PRO A 126 -9.28 21.31 3.21
C PRO A 126 -9.40 21.19 4.74
N PHE A 127 -8.73 20.23 5.37
CA PHE A 127 -8.76 20.05 6.81
C PHE A 127 -7.94 21.14 7.51
N THR A 128 -8.62 22.20 7.93
CA THR A 128 -8.08 23.19 8.86
C THR A 128 -8.15 22.61 10.27
N GLY A 129 -7.05 22.04 10.74
CA GLY A 129 -6.90 21.65 12.15
C GLY A 129 -6.84 22.89 13.05
N THR A 130 -8.00 23.42 13.41
CA THR A 130 -8.17 24.34 14.53
C THR A 130 -8.37 23.53 15.82
N GLY A 131 -7.42 23.65 16.75
CA GLY A 131 -7.68 23.58 18.18
C GLY A 131 -7.46 22.25 18.90
N ASN A 132 -6.27 22.09 19.50
CA ASN A 132 -6.07 21.60 20.87
C ASN A 132 -4.57 21.54 21.22
N PRO A 133 -4.20 21.54 22.51
CA PRO A 133 -2.82 21.33 22.96
C PRO A 133 -2.25 20.03 22.39
N LYS A 134 -1.30 20.12 21.45
CA LYS A 134 -0.59 18.94 20.92
C LYS A 134 0.27 18.27 22.00
N TRP A 135 0.55 18.95 23.10
CA TRP A 135 1.42 18.48 24.17
C TRP A 135 0.64 18.30 25.48
N ILE A 136 0.84 17.19 26.16
CA ILE A 136 0.32 16.97 27.51
C ILE A 136 1.52 16.61 28.37
N ILE A 137 1.74 17.37 29.44
CA ILE A 137 2.89 17.20 30.32
C ILE A 137 2.35 17.00 31.73
N THR A 138 2.45 15.77 32.22
CA THR A 138 1.97 15.41 33.55
C THR A 138 3.11 14.99 34.44
N ASP A 139 2.88 15.01 35.75
CA ASP A 139 3.76 14.39 36.71
C ASP A 139 3.65 12.84 36.67
N ALA A 140 4.25 12.18 37.65
CA ALA A 140 4.16 10.73 37.82
C ALA A 140 2.77 10.24 38.28
N THR A 141 1.92 11.12 38.81
CA THR A 141 0.56 10.80 39.26
C THR A 141 -0.49 11.01 38.17
N GLY A 142 -0.13 11.69 37.08
CA GLY A 142 -1.00 12.03 35.96
C GLY A 142 -1.61 13.44 36.06
N GLU A 143 -1.20 14.24 37.03
CA GLU A 143 -1.63 15.63 37.18
C GLU A 143 -0.93 16.52 36.15
N ASP A 144 -1.68 17.40 35.47
CA ASP A 144 -1.14 18.36 34.50
C ASP A 144 -0.21 19.36 35.21
N LEU A 145 1.09 19.30 34.88
CA LEU A 145 2.09 20.17 35.50
C LEU A 145 1.95 21.63 35.08
N LEU A 146 1.41 21.88 33.89
CA LEU A 146 1.45 23.19 33.25
C LEU A 146 0.06 23.83 33.15
N GLY A 147 -1.03 23.10 33.40
CA GLY A 147 -2.40 23.64 33.31
C GLY A 147 -2.69 24.26 31.94
N GLY A 148 -2.05 23.76 30.87
CA GLY A 148 -2.13 24.31 29.52
C GLY A 148 -1.32 25.60 29.25
N THR A 149 -0.49 26.10 30.18
CA THR A 149 0.33 27.30 29.96
C THR A 149 1.71 26.94 29.40
N TYR A 150 1.79 26.79 28.08
CA TYR A 150 3.05 26.60 27.36
C TYR A 150 2.94 27.13 25.92
N GLY A 151 4.07 27.45 25.30
CA GLY A 151 4.14 27.76 23.86
C GLY A 151 4.39 26.49 23.05
N ALA A 152 3.89 26.41 21.82
CA ALA A 152 4.21 25.33 20.90
C ALA A 152 4.68 25.90 19.55
N GLY A 153 5.64 25.23 18.92
CA GLY A 153 6.23 25.65 17.66
C GLY A 153 6.42 24.48 16.69
N GLU A 154 6.33 24.79 15.41
CA GLU A 154 6.74 23.91 14.33
C GLU A 154 7.97 24.53 13.65
N GLY A 155 9.05 23.78 13.62
CA GLY A 155 10.29 24.14 12.96
C GLY A 155 10.35 23.64 11.51
N PRO A 156 11.44 23.94 10.78
CA PRO A 156 11.62 23.45 9.42
C PRO A 156 11.66 21.92 9.38
N GLY A 157 11.05 21.33 8.35
CA GLY A 157 11.04 19.88 8.16
C GLY A 157 10.02 19.19 9.06
N ASN A 158 10.48 18.26 9.89
CA ASN A 158 9.65 17.47 10.81
C ASN A 158 9.95 17.78 12.29
N LEU A 159 10.30 19.04 12.58
CA LEU A 159 10.64 19.51 13.91
C LEU A 159 9.45 20.12 14.63
N THR A 160 9.19 19.70 15.86
CA THR A 160 8.19 20.33 16.72
C THR A 160 8.75 20.56 18.11
N SER A 161 8.32 21.63 18.77
CA SER A 161 8.76 21.95 20.11
C SER A 161 7.63 22.46 20.99
N VAL A 162 7.84 22.30 22.29
CA VAL A 162 7.09 22.94 23.35
C VAL A 162 8.03 23.83 24.14
N SER A 163 7.63 25.07 24.40
CA SER A 163 8.32 26.05 25.24
C SER A 163 7.59 26.20 26.56
N ILE A 164 8.32 26.06 27.66
CA ILE A 164 7.81 26.06 29.02
C ILE A 164 8.49 27.22 29.76
N ASN A 165 7.72 28.00 30.51
CA ASN A 165 8.26 29.12 31.26
C ASN A 165 9.27 28.61 32.30
N GLU A 166 10.39 29.31 32.44
CA GLU A 166 11.42 29.03 33.43
C GLU A 166 10.86 28.96 34.86
N THR A 167 9.78 29.71 35.18
CA THR A 167 9.12 29.66 36.50
C THR A 167 8.54 28.30 36.85
N GLU A 168 8.32 27.44 35.85
CA GLU A 168 7.74 26.10 36.02
C GLU A 168 8.81 25.01 36.14
N LEU A 169 10.10 25.34 36.00
CA LEU A 169 11.20 24.36 35.91
C LEU A 169 11.28 23.45 37.15
N ASP A 170 11.01 23.98 38.34
CA ASP A 170 11.06 23.22 39.61
C ASP A 170 10.07 22.04 39.63
N LYS A 171 8.97 22.15 38.88
CA LYS A 171 7.97 21.07 38.73
C LYS A 171 8.53 19.84 38.04
N PHE A 172 9.62 19.98 37.29
CA PHE A 172 10.29 18.89 36.57
C PHE A 172 11.40 18.22 37.39
N SER A 173 11.56 18.56 38.67
CA SER A 173 12.62 18.00 39.54
C SER A 173 12.59 16.47 39.66
N GLN A 174 11.42 15.85 39.52
CA GLN A 174 11.23 14.39 39.50
C GLN A 174 11.05 13.82 38.08
N GLY A 175 11.10 14.67 37.06
CA GLY A 175 10.79 14.32 35.67
C GLY A 175 9.32 14.54 35.35
N ALA A 176 8.94 14.26 34.11
CA ALA A 176 7.57 14.43 33.65
C ALA A 176 7.20 13.41 32.58
N ASN A 177 5.95 12.96 32.57
CA ASN A 177 5.39 12.23 31.45
C ASN A 177 4.98 13.22 30.37
N VAL A 178 5.49 13.03 29.16
CA VAL A 178 5.22 13.91 28.01
C VAL A 178 4.52 13.11 26.94
N ARG A 179 3.34 13.57 26.54
CA ARG A 179 2.62 13.11 25.35
C ARG A 179 2.61 14.19 24.30
N PHE A 180 2.97 13.83 23.07
CA PHE A 180 2.73 14.67 21.91
C PHE A 180 1.78 13.96 20.95
N SER A 181 0.66 14.59 20.59
CA SER A 181 -0.41 14.04 19.73
C SER A 181 -0.58 14.81 18.42
N GLY A 182 0.51 15.33 17.85
CA GLY A 182 0.46 16.20 16.68
C GLY A 182 0.91 15.55 15.37
N PHE A 183 1.12 14.24 15.31
CA PHE A 183 1.59 13.59 14.07
C PHE A 183 0.43 13.23 13.14
N TYR A 184 0.66 13.40 11.85
CA TYR A 184 -0.16 12.86 10.77
C TYR A 184 0.51 11.61 10.23
N LEU A 185 -0.23 10.50 10.19
CA LEU A 185 0.19 9.27 9.55
C LEU A 185 -0.30 9.27 8.10
N TYR A 186 0.64 9.15 7.17
CA TYR A 186 0.36 8.99 5.76
C TYR A 186 0.74 7.60 5.27
N GLY A 187 -0.08 7.05 4.40
CA GLY A 187 0.31 5.96 3.51
C GLY A 187 0.71 6.53 2.16
N TYR A 188 1.73 5.93 1.53
CA TYR A 188 2.14 6.33 0.19
C TYR A 188 2.37 5.12 -0.69
N GLN A 189 2.22 5.34 -1.99
CA GLN A 189 2.52 4.37 -3.02
C GLN A 189 3.12 5.06 -4.24
N LYS A 190 4.15 4.47 -4.81
CA LYS A 190 4.73 4.93 -6.07
C LYS A 190 3.74 4.63 -7.18
N TYR A 191 3.39 5.63 -8.00
CA TYR A 191 2.64 5.38 -9.22
C TYR A 191 3.39 4.36 -10.07
N ASN A 192 2.63 3.49 -10.73
CA ASN A 192 3.16 2.69 -11.82
C ASN A 192 3.39 3.57 -13.07
N THR A 193 4.08 4.70 -12.90
CA THR A 193 4.66 5.45 -14.03
C THR A 193 5.80 4.62 -14.57
N SER A 194 5.44 3.71 -15.47
CA SER A 194 6.38 2.96 -16.29
C SER A 194 7.07 3.91 -17.26
N TYR A 195 7.98 4.76 -16.75
CA TYR A 195 8.99 5.42 -17.60
C TYR A 195 9.86 4.36 -18.31
N TYR A 196 10.00 3.18 -17.68
CA TYR A 196 10.55 1.99 -18.31
C TYR A 196 9.78 1.58 -19.56
N GLY A 197 8.47 1.83 -19.63
CA GLY A 197 7.61 1.55 -20.78
C GLY A 197 7.96 2.35 -22.04
N ILE A 198 8.63 3.50 -21.94
CA ILE A 198 9.06 4.29 -23.11
C ILE A 198 10.56 4.10 -23.39
N LEU A 199 11.39 4.12 -22.35
CA LEU A 199 12.84 3.95 -22.50
C LEU A 199 13.23 2.56 -23.01
N LEU A 200 12.55 1.51 -22.54
CA LEU A 200 12.88 0.14 -22.94
C LEU A 200 12.56 -0.12 -24.42
N PRO A 201 11.41 0.30 -24.99
CA PRO A 201 11.19 0.28 -26.43
C PRO A 201 12.20 1.11 -27.23
N ILE A 202 12.62 2.28 -26.73
CA ILE A 202 13.64 3.10 -27.41
C ILE A 202 14.97 2.35 -27.46
N VAL A 203 15.46 1.86 -26.32
CA VAL A 203 16.72 1.10 -26.23
C VAL A 203 16.66 -0.15 -27.11
N PHE A 204 15.55 -0.89 -27.05
CA PHE A 204 15.32 -2.07 -27.88
C PHE A 204 15.32 -1.73 -29.38
N THR A 205 14.64 -0.64 -29.77
CA THR A 205 14.61 -0.17 -31.17
C THR A 205 16.00 0.22 -31.66
N VAL A 206 16.77 0.95 -30.85
CA VAL A 206 18.16 1.31 -31.16
C VAL A 206 19.04 0.07 -31.31
N LEU A 207 18.86 -0.94 -30.45
CA LEU A 207 19.56 -2.22 -30.54
C LEU A 207 19.23 -2.97 -31.83
N VAL A 208 17.94 -3.05 -32.21
CA VAL A 208 17.50 -3.68 -33.46
C VAL A 208 18.09 -2.95 -34.68
N ILE A 209 18.03 -1.62 -34.70
CA ILE A 209 18.65 -0.80 -35.75
C ILE A 209 20.16 -1.04 -35.81
N GLY A 210 20.85 -1.09 -34.66
CA GLY A 210 22.27 -1.39 -34.56
C GLY A 210 22.64 -2.75 -35.14
N ILE A 211 21.84 -3.80 -34.85
CA ILE A 211 22.01 -5.13 -35.44
C ILE A 211 21.80 -5.09 -36.95
N LEU A 212 20.76 -4.41 -37.44
CA LEU A 212 20.51 -4.27 -38.88
C LEU A 212 21.66 -3.54 -39.60
N VAL A 213 22.20 -2.47 -39.01
CA VAL A 213 23.39 -1.76 -39.53
C VAL A 213 24.62 -2.68 -39.53
N MET A 214 24.83 -3.46 -38.47
CA MET A 214 25.91 -4.44 -38.42
C MET A 214 25.76 -5.50 -39.52
N LEU A 215 24.55 -6.00 -39.77
CA LEU A 215 24.27 -6.95 -40.84
C LEU A 215 24.49 -6.32 -42.22
N TYR A 216 24.05 -5.08 -42.43
CA TYR A 216 24.28 -4.34 -43.67
C TYR A 216 25.78 -4.15 -43.97
N ARG A 217 26.60 -3.85 -42.95
CA ARG A 217 28.05 -3.73 -43.08
C ARG A 217 28.76 -5.06 -43.39
N LYS A 218 28.13 -6.20 -43.09
CA LYS A 218 28.65 -7.55 -43.39
C LYS A 218 28.24 -8.06 -44.79
N ARG A 219 27.77 -7.18 -45.68
CA ARG A 219 27.44 -7.55 -47.06
C ARG A 219 28.66 -8.12 -47.79
N THR A 220 28.45 -9.22 -48.51
CA THR A 220 29.44 -9.88 -49.36
C THR A 220 29.42 -9.31 -50.77
N ASP A 221 28.22 -8.99 -51.27
CA ASP A 221 28.00 -8.60 -52.66
C ASP A 221 27.33 -7.22 -52.73
N PRO A 222 27.69 -6.37 -53.72
CA PRO A 222 26.97 -5.13 -53.96
C PRO A 222 25.54 -5.45 -54.38
N GLU A 223 24.56 -4.97 -53.61
CA GLU A 223 23.15 -5.23 -53.87
C GLU A 223 22.32 -3.97 -53.63
N ASN A 224 21.63 -3.52 -54.67
CA ASN A 224 20.74 -2.36 -54.59
C ASN A 224 19.60 -2.63 -53.61
N GLY A 225 19.36 -1.65 -52.74
CA GLY A 225 18.28 -1.69 -51.75
C GLY A 225 18.48 -2.72 -50.64
N LEU A 226 19.70 -3.21 -50.38
CA LEU A 226 19.94 -4.25 -49.36
C LEU A 226 19.37 -3.87 -47.97
N GLY A 227 19.44 -2.60 -47.57
CA GLY A 227 18.87 -2.14 -46.29
C GLY A 227 17.38 -2.45 -46.15
N TRP A 228 16.57 -2.04 -47.13
CA TRP A 228 15.14 -2.35 -47.15
C TRP A 228 14.85 -3.84 -47.24
N LYS A 229 15.70 -4.59 -47.95
CA LYS A 229 15.59 -6.06 -47.99
C LYS A 229 15.84 -6.70 -46.64
N LEU A 230 16.80 -6.22 -45.84
CA LEU A 230 17.04 -6.72 -44.48
C LEU A 230 15.86 -6.41 -43.56
N VAL A 231 15.30 -5.20 -43.62
CA VAL A 231 14.07 -4.84 -42.89
C VAL A 231 12.92 -5.76 -43.28
N GLY A 232 12.71 -5.98 -44.58
CA GLY A 232 11.67 -6.89 -45.07
C GLY A 232 11.85 -8.33 -44.61
N HIS A 233 13.08 -8.85 -44.58
CA HIS A 233 13.36 -10.20 -44.06
C HIS A 233 13.12 -10.30 -42.55
N MET A 234 13.45 -9.25 -41.79
CA MET A 234 13.15 -9.19 -40.35
C MET A 234 11.64 -9.16 -40.09
N LEU A 235 10.89 -8.30 -40.79
CA LEU A 235 9.43 -8.25 -40.68
C LEU A 235 8.79 -9.57 -41.07
N LEU A 236 9.28 -10.20 -42.15
CA LEU A 236 8.83 -11.53 -42.57
C LEU A 236 9.09 -12.59 -41.50
N GLY A 237 10.27 -12.58 -40.87
CA GLY A 237 10.60 -13.53 -39.80
C GLY A 237 9.76 -13.33 -38.53
N GLY A 238 9.36 -12.10 -38.21
CA GLY A 238 8.52 -11.77 -37.06
C GLY A 238 7.02 -11.81 -37.32
N PHE A 239 6.60 -12.05 -38.56
CA PHE A 239 5.19 -12.06 -38.94
C PHE A 239 4.49 -13.30 -38.37
N THR A 240 3.35 -13.07 -37.73
CA THR A 240 2.57 -14.08 -37.03
C THR A 240 1.15 -14.19 -37.56
N PHE A 241 0.56 -15.35 -37.36
CA PHE A 241 -0.85 -15.60 -37.63
C PHE A 241 -1.50 -16.20 -36.38
N THR A 242 -2.70 -15.73 -36.03
CA THR A 242 -3.40 -16.16 -34.81
C THR A 242 -4.59 -17.03 -35.18
N ILE A 243 -4.63 -18.27 -34.67
CA ILE A 243 -5.74 -19.22 -34.83
C ILE A 243 -6.12 -19.74 -33.44
N ASN A 244 -7.38 -19.58 -33.03
CA ASN A 244 -7.87 -20.06 -31.72
C ASN A 244 -6.94 -19.68 -30.55
N SER A 245 -6.52 -18.41 -30.49
CA SER A 245 -5.59 -17.87 -29.50
C SER A 245 -4.14 -18.38 -29.57
N MET A 246 -3.82 -19.33 -30.46
CA MET A 246 -2.45 -19.78 -30.71
C MET A 246 -1.79 -18.90 -31.79
N ARG A 247 -0.61 -18.34 -31.48
CA ARG A 247 0.19 -17.53 -32.43
C ARG A 247 1.24 -18.40 -33.10
N LEU A 248 1.21 -18.46 -34.43
CA LEU A 248 2.14 -19.26 -35.25
C LEU A 248 3.08 -18.35 -36.05
N PRO A 249 4.39 -18.67 -36.16
CA PRO A 249 5.39 -17.88 -36.89
C PRO A 249 5.33 -18.13 -38.41
N LEU A 250 4.17 -17.88 -39.01
CA LEU A 250 3.87 -18.25 -40.39
C LEU A 250 4.78 -17.51 -41.40
N GLY A 251 5.21 -16.30 -41.09
CA GLY A 251 6.12 -15.55 -41.94
C GLY A 251 7.52 -16.16 -42.00
N PHE A 252 8.01 -16.72 -40.89
CA PHE A 252 9.27 -17.45 -40.90
C PHE A 252 9.15 -18.77 -41.67
N ALA A 253 8.00 -19.46 -41.59
CA ALA A 253 7.74 -20.64 -42.42
C ALA A 253 7.72 -20.29 -43.93
N ALA A 254 7.08 -19.18 -44.30
CA ALA A 254 7.11 -18.66 -45.67
C ALA A 254 8.54 -18.28 -46.12
N TYR A 255 9.35 -17.69 -45.23
CA TYR A 255 10.76 -17.43 -45.48
C TYR A 255 11.52 -18.73 -45.81
N LEU A 256 11.32 -19.80 -45.03
CA LEU A 256 11.98 -21.09 -45.27
C LEU A 256 11.58 -21.73 -46.61
N LEU A 257 10.31 -21.61 -47.01
CA LEU A 257 9.77 -22.21 -48.22
C LEU A 257 10.18 -21.45 -49.50
N PHE A 258 10.12 -20.11 -49.48
CA PHE A 258 10.23 -19.31 -50.70
C PHE A 258 11.57 -18.58 -50.85
N PHE A 259 12.30 -18.31 -49.76
CA PHE A 259 13.45 -17.39 -49.76
C PHE A 259 14.80 -18.04 -49.42
N ARG A 260 14.84 -19.38 -49.26
CA ARG A 260 16.08 -20.13 -48.96
C ARG A 260 16.99 -20.37 -50.18
N ARG A 261 16.55 -19.99 -51.39
CA ARG A 261 17.32 -20.20 -52.64
C ARG A 261 18.60 -19.33 -52.66
N PRO A 262 19.70 -19.80 -53.28
CA PRO A 262 20.96 -19.06 -53.37
C PRO A 262 20.75 -17.71 -54.07
N ARG A 263 21.06 -16.63 -53.35
CA ARG A 263 20.93 -15.22 -53.78
C ARG A 263 22.09 -14.42 -53.17
N PRO A 264 22.46 -13.26 -53.75
CA PRO A 264 23.47 -12.38 -53.16
C PRO A 264 23.11 -12.05 -51.71
N ASN A 265 24.12 -11.98 -50.84
CA ASN A 265 23.97 -11.65 -49.42
C ASN A 265 22.99 -12.57 -48.63
N LEU A 266 22.81 -13.84 -49.04
CA LEU A 266 21.86 -14.77 -48.39
C LEU A 266 22.11 -14.90 -46.88
N ALA A 267 23.38 -14.98 -46.45
CA ALA A 267 23.74 -15.17 -45.05
C ALA A 267 23.26 -14.02 -44.13
N VAL A 268 23.32 -12.77 -44.58
CA VAL A 268 22.86 -11.61 -43.79
C VAL A 268 21.33 -11.48 -43.83
N LYS A 269 20.69 -11.84 -44.94
CA LYS A 269 19.22 -11.93 -45.04
C LYS A 269 18.62 -13.02 -44.16
N HIS A 270 19.30 -14.16 -44.06
CA HIS A 270 18.92 -15.24 -43.16
C HIS A 270 19.00 -14.83 -41.68
N LYS A 271 20.08 -14.14 -41.30
CA LYS A 271 20.23 -13.58 -39.95
C LYS A 271 19.18 -12.52 -39.63
N ALA A 272 18.77 -11.72 -40.62
CA ALA A 272 17.67 -10.77 -40.44
C ALA A 272 16.31 -11.48 -40.22
N ALA A 273 16.03 -12.54 -40.98
CA ALA A 273 14.83 -13.37 -40.76
C ALA A 273 14.85 -14.07 -39.38
N LEU A 274 16.02 -14.56 -38.95
CA LEU A 274 16.18 -15.14 -37.62
C LEU A 274 15.99 -14.10 -36.49
N LEU A 275 16.44 -12.86 -36.70
CA LEU A 275 16.18 -11.76 -35.78
C LEU A 275 14.66 -11.50 -35.64
N GLY A 276 13.92 -11.52 -36.76
CA GLY A 276 12.46 -11.44 -36.74
C GLY A 276 11.82 -12.58 -35.93
N LEU A 277 12.27 -13.82 -36.14
CA LEU A 277 11.78 -14.97 -35.37
C LEU A 277 12.10 -14.85 -33.88
N LEU A 278 13.28 -14.34 -33.54
CA LEU A 278 13.67 -14.06 -32.15
C LEU A 278 12.74 -13.01 -31.52
N MET A 279 12.38 -11.96 -32.25
CA MET A 279 11.40 -10.96 -31.79
C MET A 279 10.03 -11.60 -31.52
N PHE A 280 9.58 -12.50 -32.39
CA PHE A 280 8.36 -13.28 -32.16
C PHE A 280 8.45 -14.12 -30.88
N ALA A 281 9.55 -14.86 -30.70
CA ALA A 281 9.76 -15.67 -29.49
C ALA A 281 9.73 -14.81 -28.23
N LEU A 282 10.37 -13.62 -28.27
CA LEU A 282 10.31 -12.66 -27.17
C LEU A 282 8.87 -12.19 -26.89
N GLN A 283 8.05 -11.94 -27.90
CA GLN A 283 6.64 -11.56 -27.71
C GLN A 283 5.79 -12.64 -27.00
N LEU A 284 6.17 -13.92 -27.08
CA LEU A 284 5.52 -14.99 -26.33
C LEU A 284 5.94 -15.01 -24.86
N VAL A 285 7.19 -14.63 -24.58
CA VAL A 285 7.77 -14.66 -23.23
C VAL A 285 7.48 -13.39 -22.44
N VAL A 286 7.38 -12.23 -23.12
CA VAL A 286 7.14 -10.93 -22.49
C VAL A 286 5.89 -10.91 -21.57
N PRO A 287 4.70 -11.39 -21.99
CA PRO A 287 3.53 -11.41 -21.12
C PRO A 287 3.73 -12.24 -19.85
N TRP A 288 4.49 -13.34 -19.94
CA TRP A 288 4.81 -14.17 -18.78
C TRP A 288 5.76 -13.46 -17.81
N ILE A 289 6.75 -12.72 -18.34
CA ILE A 289 7.64 -11.88 -17.53
C ILE A 289 6.87 -10.72 -16.90
N GLU A 290 6.02 -10.03 -17.68
CA GLU A 290 5.19 -8.91 -17.20
C GLU A 290 4.27 -9.33 -16.07
N ASN A 291 3.58 -10.46 -16.18
CA ASN A 291 2.71 -10.99 -15.12
C ASN A 291 3.48 -11.36 -13.84
N LYS A 292 4.75 -11.80 -13.94
CA LYS A 292 5.59 -12.04 -12.77
C LYS A 292 6.20 -10.76 -12.18
N MET A 293 6.41 -9.74 -13.00
CA MET A 293 7.07 -8.50 -12.59
C MET A 293 6.09 -7.40 -12.16
N THR A 294 4.80 -7.51 -12.48
CA THR A 294 3.80 -6.50 -12.12
C THR A 294 3.62 -6.45 -10.59
N PRO A 295 3.85 -5.29 -9.95
CA PRO A 295 3.76 -5.16 -8.49
C PRO A 295 2.36 -5.39 -7.92
N GLU A 296 1.33 -5.31 -8.76
CA GLU A 296 -0.09 -5.26 -8.41
C GLU A 296 -0.63 -6.58 -7.82
N LEU A 297 0.03 -7.72 -8.06
CA LEU A 297 -0.35 -9.05 -7.56
C LEU A 297 0.55 -9.54 -6.41
N ARG A 298 1.31 -8.65 -5.77
CA ARG A 298 2.26 -9.06 -4.73
C ARG A 298 1.56 -9.25 -3.39
N ASN A 299 1.90 -10.37 -2.74
CA ASN A 299 1.69 -10.49 -1.31
C ASN A 299 2.64 -9.52 -0.60
N THR A 300 2.09 -8.63 0.20
CA THR A 300 2.87 -7.65 0.97
C THR A 300 2.53 -7.81 2.44
N THR A 301 3.56 -7.85 3.28
CA THR A 301 3.39 -7.88 4.72
C THR A 301 3.80 -6.52 5.27
N MET A 302 2.86 -5.88 5.95
CA MET A 302 3.06 -4.63 6.67
C MET A 302 3.39 -4.99 8.12
N ARG A 303 4.40 -4.37 8.71
CA ARG A 303 4.80 -4.63 10.11
C ARG A 303 4.65 -3.37 10.95
N ASN A 304 4.64 -3.54 12.27
CA ASN A 304 4.50 -2.45 13.26
C ASN A 304 3.18 -1.68 13.10
N ILE A 305 2.10 -2.41 12.84
CA ILE A 305 0.75 -1.87 12.73
C ILE A 305 0.03 -2.17 14.06
N SER A 306 -0.33 -1.13 14.80
CA SER A 306 -1.19 -1.30 15.97
C SER A 306 -2.63 -0.95 15.60
N VAL A 307 -3.51 -1.96 15.65
CA VAL A 307 -4.95 -1.75 15.48
C VAL A 307 -5.52 -0.94 16.64
N GLU A 308 -4.94 -1.06 17.84
CA GLU A 308 -5.34 -0.27 19.00
C GLU A 308 -5.09 1.23 18.79
N GLU A 309 -3.93 1.58 18.22
CA GLU A 309 -3.61 2.97 17.90
C GLU A 309 -4.40 3.48 16.69
N LEU A 310 -4.71 2.65 15.70
CA LEU A 310 -5.30 3.07 14.44
C LEU A 310 -6.82 2.99 14.40
N GLY A 311 -7.40 2.02 15.11
CA GLY A 311 -8.76 1.54 14.89
C GLY A 311 -8.90 0.76 13.58
N VAL A 312 -10.07 0.13 13.40
CA VAL A 312 -10.43 -0.64 12.20
C VAL A 312 -10.34 0.23 10.94
N ASP A 313 -10.88 1.45 10.98
CA ASP A 313 -10.80 2.42 9.88
C ASP A 313 -9.36 2.83 9.52
N GLY A 314 -8.52 3.07 10.53
CA GLY A 314 -7.12 3.40 10.28
C GLY A 314 -6.37 2.24 9.60
N VAL A 315 -6.67 0.99 9.96
CA VAL A 315 -6.12 -0.19 9.28
C VAL A 315 -6.66 -0.33 7.85
N TRP A 316 -7.95 -0.07 7.64
CA TRP A 316 -8.54 -0.01 6.30
C TRP A 316 -7.87 1.05 5.42
N LYS A 317 -7.80 2.30 5.87
CA LYS A 317 -7.16 3.42 5.15
C LYS A 317 -5.70 3.12 4.85
N MET A 318 -5.01 2.43 5.74
CA MET A 318 -3.64 1.98 5.53
C MET A 318 -3.52 0.93 4.42
N ILE A 319 -4.42 -0.06 4.40
CA ILE A 319 -4.50 -1.06 3.32
C ILE A 319 -4.77 -0.33 2.00
N ALA A 320 -5.76 0.56 1.97
CA ALA A 320 -6.15 1.32 0.79
C ALA A 320 -5.02 2.22 0.27
N ALA A 321 -4.25 2.85 1.15
CA ALA A 321 -3.14 3.71 0.75
C ALA A 321 -1.96 2.94 0.12
N ARG A 322 -1.70 1.70 0.53
CA ARG A 322 -0.58 0.88 0.00
C ARG A 322 -0.98 0.02 -1.19
N SER A 323 -2.25 -0.34 -1.26
CA SER A 323 -2.85 -1.16 -2.30
C SER A 323 -4.09 -0.41 -2.77
N PRO A 324 -3.97 0.55 -3.69
CA PRO A 324 -5.04 1.46 -4.07
C PRO A 324 -6.24 0.63 -4.46
N VAL A 325 -7.22 0.68 -3.57
CA VAL A 325 -8.51 0.09 -3.74
C VAL A 325 -9.36 1.15 -4.42
N ASN A 326 -10.01 0.78 -5.50
CA ASN A 326 -10.96 1.62 -6.18
C ASN A 326 -12.06 2.04 -5.21
N HIS A 327 -12.52 3.29 -5.27
CA HIS A 327 -13.67 3.75 -4.51
C HIS A 327 -14.93 2.89 -4.76
N ASN A 328 -14.97 2.19 -5.90
CA ASN A 328 -16.03 1.23 -6.24
C ASN A 328 -15.82 -0.19 -5.70
N ALA A 329 -14.80 -0.42 -4.87
CA ALA A 329 -14.58 -1.72 -4.27
C ALA A 329 -15.69 -2.07 -3.28
N ARG A 330 -16.00 -3.36 -3.26
CA ARG A 330 -17.08 -3.92 -2.47
C ARG A 330 -16.52 -4.92 -1.49
N ILE A 331 -17.06 -4.93 -0.27
CA ILE A 331 -16.68 -5.90 0.74
C ILE A 331 -17.20 -7.28 0.31
N GLU A 332 -16.33 -8.29 0.37
CA GLU A 332 -16.61 -9.70 0.09
C GLU A 332 -16.66 -10.52 1.39
N SER A 333 -15.79 -10.21 2.35
CA SER A 333 -15.90 -10.78 3.68
C SER A 333 -15.27 -9.84 4.70
N PHE A 334 -15.81 -9.89 5.92
CA PHE A 334 -15.22 -9.27 7.07
C PHE A 334 -15.27 -10.27 8.21
N GLU A 335 -14.14 -10.45 8.88
CA GLU A 335 -14.04 -11.33 10.02
C GLU A 335 -13.12 -10.69 11.05
N THR A 336 -13.53 -10.68 12.30
CA THR A 336 -12.70 -10.20 13.40
C THR A 336 -12.90 -11.08 14.62
N VAL A 337 -11.83 -11.27 15.38
CA VAL A 337 -11.84 -11.99 16.66
C VAL A 337 -11.31 -11.07 17.73
N LEU A 338 -12.12 -10.84 18.74
CA LEU A 338 -11.84 -10.04 19.92
C LEU A 338 -11.54 -10.95 21.10
N ALA A 339 -10.66 -10.53 21.99
CA ALA A 339 -10.62 -11.07 23.35
C ALA A 339 -11.79 -10.53 24.18
N GLY A 340 -12.10 -11.18 25.30
CA GLY A 340 -13.20 -10.78 26.19
C GLY A 340 -13.09 -9.36 26.76
N ASN A 341 -11.90 -8.73 26.70
CA ASN A 341 -11.69 -7.32 27.04
C ASN A 341 -11.89 -6.35 25.85
N GLY A 342 -12.35 -6.83 24.69
CA GLY A 342 -12.55 -6.06 23.46
C GLY A 342 -11.30 -5.89 22.59
N GLN A 343 -10.13 -6.39 23.00
CA GLN A 343 -8.91 -6.26 22.19
C GLN A 343 -8.99 -7.13 20.92
N ILE A 344 -8.76 -6.53 19.75
CA ILE A 344 -8.68 -7.24 18.46
C ILE A 344 -7.46 -8.17 18.44
N LYS A 345 -7.70 -9.48 18.25
CA LYS A 345 -6.67 -10.51 18.07
C LYS A 345 -6.40 -10.80 16.60
N GLN A 346 -7.46 -10.80 15.80
CA GLN A 346 -7.40 -11.01 14.36
C GLN A 346 -8.43 -10.11 13.68
N LEU A 347 -8.08 -9.56 12.52
CA LEU A 347 -8.97 -8.76 11.70
C LEU A 347 -8.70 -9.07 10.23
N LYS A 348 -9.73 -9.45 9.48
CA LYS A 348 -9.64 -9.85 8.09
C LYS A 348 -10.65 -9.07 7.26
N PHE A 349 -10.18 -8.50 6.17
CA PHE A 349 -11.00 -7.89 5.13
C PHE A 349 -10.75 -8.60 3.81
N GLU A 350 -11.82 -8.93 3.10
CA GLU A 350 -11.74 -9.30 1.69
C GLU A 350 -12.63 -8.37 0.90
N PHE A 351 -12.11 -7.87 -0.20
CA PHE A 351 -12.82 -6.95 -1.06
C PHE A 351 -12.49 -7.23 -2.51
N VAL A 352 -13.45 -6.89 -3.36
CA VAL A 352 -13.41 -7.12 -4.79
C VAL A 352 -13.69 -5.83 -5.53
N GLU A 353 -13.00 -5.63 -6.65
CA GLU A 353 -13.15 -4.46 -7.50
C GLU A 353 -13.03 -4.85 -8.98
N PRO A 354 -13.66 -4.07 -9.89
CA PRO A 354 -13.53 -4.32 -11.32
C PRO A 354 -12.10 -3.98 -11.79
N ASP A 355 -11.50 -4.89 -12.56
CA ASP A 355 -10.25 -4.64 -13.28
C ASP A 355 -10.50 -3.80 -14.54
N SER A 356 -9.43 -3.30 -15.16
CA SER A 356 -9.49 -2.50 -16.39
C SER A 356 -10.03 -3.26 -17.61
N ALA A 357 -10.13 -4.58 -17.54
CA ALA A 357 -10.72 -5.40 -18.61
C ALA A 357 -12.14 -5.83 -18.21
N PRO A 358 -13.06 -5.94 -19.19
CA PRO A 358 -14.42 -6.41 -18.94
C PRO A 358 -14.40 -7.80 -18.31
N ASP A 359 -15.32 -8.02 -17.37
CA ASP A 359 -15.56 -9.28 -16.66
C ASP A 359 -14.36 -9.84 -15.86
N ARG A 360 -13.34 -9.02 -15.58
CA ARG A 360 -12.26 -9.38 -14.66
C ARG A 360 -12.36 -8.59 -13.37
N PHE A 361 -12.05 -9.27 -12.27
CA PHE A 361 -12.10 -8.69 -10.93
C PHE A 361 -10.76 -8.86 -10.24
N LEU A 362 -10.41 -7.88 -9.42
CA LEU A 362 -9.25 -7.91 -8.55
C LEU A 362 -9.75 -8.14 -7.11
N HIS A 363 -9.34 -9.26 -6.53
CA HIS A 363 -9.59 -9.56 -5.13
C HIS A 363 -8.40 -9.14 -4.30
N THR A 364 -8.69 -8.57 -3.15
CA THR A 364 -7.68 -8.26 -2.14
C THR A 364 -8.13 -8.81 -0.81
N SER A 365 -7.27 -9.62 -0.19
CA SER A 365 -7.45 -10.17 1.16
C SER A 365 -6.40 -9.55 2.07
N ALA A 366 -6.83 -8.90 3.14
CA ALA A 366 -5.96 -8.27 4.11
C ALA A 366 -6.22 -8.89 5.49
N THR A 367 -5.21 -9.53 6.07
CA THR A 367 -5.30 -10.18 7.38
C THR A 367 -4.33 -9.55 8.37
N TYR A 368 -4.86 -8.89 9.39
CA TYR A 368 -4.13 -8.43 10.55
C TYR A 368 -4.00 -9.54 11.60
N ARG A 369 -2.80 -9.66 12.16
CA ARG A 369 -2.50 -10.53 13.31
C ARG A 369 -1.88 -9.71 14.42
N ALA A 370 -2.50 -9.73 15.60
CA ALA A 370 -2.03 -8.97 16.76
C ALA A 370 -0.66 -9.45 17.27
N GLU A 371 -0.39 -10.76 17.20
CA GLU A 371 0.87 -11.37 17.67
C GLU A 371 2.11 -10.75 17.01
N ASP A 372 2.03 -10.51 15.71
CA ASP A 372 3.13 -9.97 14.89
C ASP A 372 2.99 -8.47 14.62
N GLN A 373 1.91 -7.85 15.09
CA GLN A 373 1.49 -6.49 14.74
C GLN A 373 1.63 -6.24 13.23
N SER A 374 1.12 -7.18 12.44
CA SER A 374 1.35 -7.21 11.01
C SER A 374 0.07 -7.41 10.23
N VAL A 375 0.02 -6.83 9.02
CA VAL A 375 -1.07 -7.02 8.07
C VAL A 375 -0.50 -7.68 6.82
N GLU A 376 -0.96 -8.88 6.52
CA GLU A 376 -0.67 -9.55 5.25
C GLU A 376 -1.74 -9.18 4.23
N VAL A 377 -1.34 -8.56 3.12
CA VAL A 377 -2.22 -8.21 2.00
C VAL A 377 -1.88 -9.10 0.81
N LYS A 378 -2.87 -9.84 0.31
CA LYS A 378 -2.79 -10.70 -0.87
C LYS A 378 -3.69 -10.14 -1.95
N ARG A 379 -3.20 -10.07 -3.19
CA ARG A 379 -3.98 -9.63 -4.35
C ARG A 379 -3.94 -10.66 -5.47
N TYR A 380 -5.09 -10.97 -6.04
CA TYR A 380 -5.20 -11.92 -7.13
C TYR A 380 -6.38 -11.57 -8.06
N LYS A 381 -6.30 -12.02 -9.32
CA LYS A 381 -7.33 -11.78 -10.33
C LYS A 381 -8.22 -13.00 -10.49
N THR A 382 -9.49 -12.75 -10.76
CA THR A 382 -10.48 -13.76 -11.11
C THR A 382 -11.26 -13.31 -12.34
N ASP A 383 -11.77 -14.28 -13.10
CA ASP A 383 -12.66 -14.04 -14.24
C ASP A 383 -14.09 -14.32 -13.80
N GLY A 384 -14.99 -13.35 -14.00
CA GLY A 384 -16.41 -13.44 -13.66
C GLY A 384 -16.71 -13.40 -12.16
N TRP A 385 -17.57 -12.46 -11.75
CA TRP A 385 -18.05 -12.36 -10.36
C TRP A 385 -19.53 -11.97 -10.32
N VAL A 386 -20.41 -12.98 -10.31
CA VAL A 386 -21.87 -12.77 -10.40
C VAL A 386 -22.43 -12.03 -9.19
N GLN A 387 -21.79 -12.17 -8.03
CA GLN A 387 -22.23 -11.54 -6.78
C GLN A 387 -21.84 -10.06 -6.68
N PHE A 388 -20.95 -9.55 -7.54
CA PHE A 388 -20.42 -8.17 -7.48
C PHE A 388 -21.51 -7.11 -7.27
N PRO A 389 -22.62 -7.09 -8.05
CA PRO A 389 -23.62 -6.01 -7.94
C PRO A 389 -24.39 -6.01 -6.61
N ARG A 390 -24.39 -7.14 -5.88
CA ARG A 390 -25.13 -7.33 -4.62
C ARG A 390 -24.31 -6.94 -3.39
N GLN A 391 -22.99 -6.89 -3.50
CA GLN A 391 -22.11 -6.65 -2.36
C GLN A 391 -22.16 -5.17 -1.93
N MET A 392 -22.00 -4.92 -0.64
CA MET A 392 -21.94 -3.58 -0.07
C MET A 392 -20.62 -2.88 -0.45
N MET A 393 -20.65 -1.56 -0.62
CA MET A 393 -19.44 -0.76 -0.83
C MET A 393 -18.53 -0.85 0.40
N ALA A 394 -17.23 -1.06 0.20
CA ALA A 394 -16.29 -1.24 1.30
C ALA A 394 -16.24 0.00 2.22
N GLU A 395 -16.19 1.20 1.65
CA GLU A 395 -16.17 2.45 2.42
C GLU A 395 -17.42 2.60 3.31
N HIS A 396 -18.61 2.31 2.76
CA HIS A 396 -19.87 2.34 3.52
C HIS A 396 -19.86 1.34 4.68
N PHE A 397 -19.35 0.12 4.46
CA PHE A 397 -19.23 -0.87 5.52
C PHE A 397 -18.31 -0.41 6.66
N ILE A 398 -17.14 0.16 6.33
CA ILE A 398 -16.19 0.67 7.33
C ILE A 398 -16.80 1.82 8.14
N GLU A 399 -17.56 2.71 7.49
CA GLU A 399 -18.32 3.76 8.17
C GLU A 399 -19.36 3.17 9.14
N ARG A 400 -20.08 2.12 8.74
CA ARG A 400 -21.06 1.43 9.61
C ARG A 400 -20.42 0.78 10.83
N ILE A 401 -19.22 0.19 10.71
CA ILE A 401 -18.50 -0.35 11.87
C ILE A 401 -18.33 0.71 12.96
N GLN A 402 -17.99 1.94 12.58
CA GLN A 402 -17.76 3.03 13.53
C GLN A 402 -19.06 3.62 14.06
N THR A 403 -19.97 3.99 13.16
CA THR A 403 -21.22 4.69 13.51
C THR A 403 -22.16 3.84 14.34
N LEU A 404 -22.27 2.54 14.01
CA LEU A 404 -23.12 1.59 14.72
C LEU A 404 -22.38 0.84 15.85
N LYS A 405 -21.10 1.17 16.08
CA LYS A 405 -20.23 0.53 17.08
C LYS A 405 -20.28 -1.00 17.00
N LEU A 406 -20.16 -1.53 15.77
CA LEU A 406 -20.31 -2.97 15.54
C LEU A 406 -19.29 -3.81 16.32
N MET A 407 -18.14 -3.23 16.69
CA MET A 407 -17.12 -3.90 17.50
C MET A 407 -17.54 -4.13 18.97
N ASP A 408 -18.58 -3.46 19.45
CA ASP A 408 -19.10 -3.58 20.82
C ASP A 408 -20.17 -4.68 20.95
N LEU A 409 -20.54 -5.32 19.83
CA LEU A 409 -21.55 -6.38 19.80
C LEU A 409 -21.06 -7.63 20.51
N LYS A 410 -22.01 -8.34 21.13
CA LYS A 410 -21.73 -9.50 21.97
C LYS A 410 -22.52 -10.71 21.49
N PRO A 411 -21.98 -11.93 21.65
CA PRO A 411 -22.77 -13.13 21.49
C PRO A 411 -23.82 -13.19 22.61
N THR A 412 -24.73 -14.15 22.49
CA THR A 412 -25.63 -14.48 23.60
C THR A 412 -24.86 -15.22 24.71
N GLY A 413 -25.46 -15.49 25.87
CA GLY A 413 -24.86 -16.44 26.83
C GLY A 413 -23.80 -15.93 27.83
N GLY A 414 -23.53 -14.63 27.94
CA GLY A 414 -22.71 -14.06 29.03
C GLY A 414 -21.30 -13.66 28.60
N ASP A 415 -20.35 -13.69 29.55
CA ASP A 415 -18.96 -13.29 29.28
C ASP A 415 -18.16 -14.44 28.67
N HIS A 416 -17.57 -14.18 27.50
CA HIS A 416 -16.79 -15.15 26.75
C HIS A 416 -15.33 -14.74 26.64
N GLN A 417 -14.44 -15.72 26.55
CA GLN A 417 -13.00 -15.45 26.38
C GLN A 417 -12.71 -14.77 25.04
N TYR A 418 -13.48 -15.11 24.01
CA TYR A 418 -13.36 -14.56 22.67
C TYR A 418 -14.73 -14.22 22.11
N VAL A 419 -14.77 -13.22 21.23
CA VAL A 419 -15.96 -12.84 20.46
C VAL A 419 -15.55 -12.76 19.00
N LYS A 420 -16.23 -13.50 18.13
CA LYS A 420 -16.04 -13.46 16.68
C LYS A 420 -17.18 -12.67 16.06
N LEU A 421 -16.87 -11.76 15.14
CA LEU A 421 -17.84 -11.09 14.29
C LEU A 421 -17.52 -11.41 12.83
N GLU A 422 -18.54 -11.81 12.07
CA GLU A 422 -18.40 -12.25 10.68
C GLU A 422 -19.52 -11.67 9.81
N LEU A 423 -19.14 -11.05 8.69
CA LEU A 423 -20.09 -10.53 7.70
C LEU A 423 -20.51 -11.66 6.76
N SER A 424 -21.79 -12.00 6.77
CA SER A 424 -22.36 -13.02 5.88
C SER A 424 -22.94 -12.35 4.63
N LEU A 425 -22.28 -12.51 3.49
CA LEU A 425 -22.73 -11.89 2.23
C LEU A 425 -23.70 -12.73 1.40
N ASP A 426 -23.81 -14.03 1.68
CA ASP A 426 -24.80 -14.90 1.03
C ASP A 426 -26.24 -14.63 1.52
N SER A 427 -26.40 -13.81 2.57
CA SER A 427 -27.64 -13.62 3.31
C SER A 427 -28.08 -12.15 3.40
N MET A 428 -28.15 -11.45 2.25
CA MET A 428 -28.84 -10.14 2.16
C MET A 428 -30.34 -10.18 2.56
N GLN A 429 -30.83 -11.35 3.01
CA GLN A 429 -32.14 -11.54 3.58
C GLN A 429 -32.00 -12.39 4.85
N GLY A 430 -32.42 -11.84 5.99
CA GLY A 430 -32.71 -12.64 7.17
C GLY A 430 -33.82 -13.62 6.81
N SER A 431 -33.46 -14.90 6.67
CA SER A 431 -34.35 -15.93 6.16
C SER A 431 -35.34 -16.39 7.23
N TYR A 432 -36.48 -16.96 6.81
CA TYR A 432 -37.35 -17.73 7.70
C TYR A 432 -36.63 -18.87 8.43
N ALA A 433 -35.48 -19.34 7.90
CA ALA A 433 -34.63 -20.34 8.53
C ALA A 433 -34.04 -19.87 9.88
N MET A 434 -34.02 -18.57 10.15
CA MET A 434 -33.46 -17.97 11.37
C MET A 434 -34.51 -17.81 12.48
N LYS A 435 -35.71 -18.37 12.29
CA LYS A 435 -36.77 -18.36 13.30
C LYS A 435 -36.35 -19.18 14.50
N GLY A 436 -36.48 -18.58 15.69
CA GLY A 436 -36.07 -19.21 16.95
C GLY A 436 -34.61 -18.96 17.33
N GLU A 437 -33.86 -18.26 16.49
CA GLU A 437 -32.52 -17.78 16.81
C GLU A 437 -32.56 -16.38 17.44
N ASN A 438 -31.42 -15.94 17.97
CA ASN A 438 -31.28 -14.61 18.59
C ASN A 438 -31.04 -13.55 17.53
N ASN A 439 -32.10 -12.87 17.10
CA ASN A 439 -32.08 -11.88 16.03
C ASN A 439 -32.23 -10.44 16.58
N PHE A 440 -31.38 -9.54 16.11
CA PHE A 440 -31.34 -8.15 16.56
C PHE A 440 -31.17 -7.20 15.39
N GLY A 441 -31.86 -6.07 15.40
CA GLY A 441 -31.59 -4.94 14.52
C GLY A 441 -30.63 -3.96 15.17
N ILE A 442 -29.85 -3.25 14.35
CA ILE A 442 -28.96 -2.19 14.79
C ILE A 442 -29.21 -0.94 13.95
N ASP A 443 -29.40 0.17 14.63
CA ASP A 443 -29.43 1.51 14.05
C ASP A 443 -28.63 2.50 14.92
N GLU A 444 -28.68 3.79 14.59
CA GLU A 444 -27.98 4.84 15.33
C GLU A 444 -28.49 5.01 16.78
N LYS A 445 -29.68 4.50 17.11
CA LYS A 445 -30.24 4.53 18.47
C LYS A 445 -29.77 3.34 19.29
N GLY A 446 -29.26 2.29 18.65
CA GLY A 446 -28.63 1.14 19.27
C GLY A 446 -29.21 -0.19 18.79
N VAL A 447 -29.09 -1.20 19.65
CA VAL A 447 -29.51 -2.57 19.37
C VAL A 447 -30.95 -2.80 19.85
N TYR A 448 -31.79 -3.42 19.03
CA TYR A 448 -33.16 -3.80 19.37
C TYR A 448 -33.48 -5.24 18.92
N PRO A 449 -34.34 -5.98 19.63
CA PRO A 449 -34.70 -7.34 19.24
C PRO A 449 -35.58 -7.35 17.97
N ILE A 450 -35.37 -8.37 17.11
CA ILE A 450 -36.25 -8.69 15.97
C ILE A 450 -37.01 -9.97 16.29
N SER A 451 -38.33 -9.91 16.27
CA SER A 451 -39.19 -11.06 16.54
C SER A 451 -39.42 -11.93 15.30
N ASN A 452 -39.82 -13.19 15.51
CA ASN A 452 -40.01 -14.18 14.44
C ASN A 452 -41.06 -13.78 13.38
N ASP A 453 -42.00 -12.90 13.73
CA ASP A 453 -43.04 -12.36 12.85
C ASP A 453 -42.57 -11.16 12.01
N GLN A 454 -41.41 -10.58 12.35
CA GLN A 454 -40.76 -9.53 11.56
C GLN A 454 -39.83 -10.08 10.48
N LEU A 455 -39.53 -11.39 10.51
CA LEU A 455 -38.76 -12.07 9.47
C LEU A 455 -39.65 -12.47 8.27
N PRO A 456 -39.15 -12.41 7.02
CA PRO A 456 -37.78 -12.06 6.65
C PRO A 456 -37.53 -10.56 6.65
N VAL A 457 -36.27 -10.16 6.86
CA VAL A 457 -35.82 -8.78 6.75
C VAL A 457 -34.80 -8.65 5.64
N THR A 458 -34.91 -7.59 4.82
CA THR A 458 -33.86 -7.25 3.84
C THR A 458 -32.87 -6.32 4.51
N ALA A 459 -31.67 -6.83 4.80
CA ALA A 459 -30.66 -6.13 5.58
C ALA A 459 -29.28 -6.77 5.37
N THR A 460 -28.25 -6.11 5.90
CA THR A 460 -26.91 -6.69 5.98
C THR A 460 -26.76 -7.46 7.27
N LEU A 461 -26.35 -8.74 7.19
CA LEU A 461 -26.20 -9.63 8.34
C LEU A 461 -24.75 -9.68 8.84
N LEU A 462 -24.57 -9.35 10.11
CA LEU A 462 -23.37 -9.63 10.88
C LEU A 462 -23.66 -10.73 11.90
N GLN A 463 -22.94 -11.84 11.81
CA GLN A 463 -23.00 -12.93 12.77
C GLN A 463 -22.01 -12.66 13.89
N VAL A 464 -22.45 -12.86 15.14
CA VAL A 464 -21.61 -12.70 16.32
C VAL A 464 -21.71 -13.96 17.17
N CYS A 465 -20.58 -14.56 17.49
CA CYS A 465 -20.52 -15.81 18.26
C CYS A 465 -19.31 -15.85 19.20
N ALA A 466 -19.30 -16.83 20.10
CA ALA A 466 -18.20 -17.11 21.01
C ALA A 466 -17.39 -18.31 20.48
N PRO A 467 -16.24 -18.10 19.83
CA PRO A 467 -15.41 -19.21 19.39
C PRO A 467 -14.66 -19.83 20.58
N GLN A 468 -14.50 -21.15 20.58
CA GLN A 468 -13.81 -21.87 21.65
C GLN A 468 -12.28 -21.65 21.65
N SER A 469 -11.73 -21.17 20.53
CA SER A 469 -10.30 -20.90 20.34
C SER A 469 -10.08 -19.88 19.22
N LEU A 470 -8.84 -19.41 19.07
CA LEU A 470 -8.42 -18.55 17.94
C LEU A 470 -8.26 -19.31 16.61
N ASP A 471 -8.53 -20.62 16.59
CA ASP A 471 -8.51 -21.38 15.34
C ASP A 471 -9.67 -20.91 14.43
N PRO A 472 -9.42 -20.53 13.17
CA PRO A 472 -10.49 -20.15 12.24
C PRO A 472 -11.58 -21.21 12.06
N THR A 473 -11.28 -22.48 12.36
CA THR A 473 -12.20 -23.61 12.27
C THR A 473 -12.90 -23.95 13.59
N SER A 474 -12.66 -23.16 14.64
CA SER A 474 -13.25 -23.37 15.96
C SER A 474 -14.78 -23.30 15.90
N ALA A 475 -15.44 -24.19 16.63
CA ALA A 475 -16.89 -24.14 16.78
C ALA A 475 -17.30 -22.82 17.46
N CYS A 476 -18.43 -22.29 17.03
CA CYS A 476 -19.00 -21.07 17.58
C CYS A 476 -20.21 -21.39 18.45
N ASP A 477 -20.16 -20.96 19.70
CA ASP A 477 -21.26 -21.05 20.65
C ASP A 477 -22.02 -19.72 20.73
N ASP A 478 -23.24 -19.76 21.25
CA ASP A 478 -24.09 -18.60 21.56
C ASP A 478 -24.29 -17.57 20.43
N LEU A 479 -24.49 -18.09 19.22
CA LEU A 479 -24.70 -17.32 18.01
C LEU A 479 -25.83 -16.27 18.15
N ALA A 480 -25.54 -15.06 17.69
CA ALA A 480 -26.45 -13.95 17.55
C ALA A 480 -26.36 -13.36 16.14
N HIS A 481 -27.50 -12.92 15.62
CA HIS A 481 -27.64 -12.33 14.30
C HIS A 481 -27.98 -10.87 14.42
N TYR A 482 -27.11 -10.01 13.87
CA TYR A 482 -27.26 -8.57 13.90
C TYR A 482 -27.50 -8.03 12.49
N PHE A 483 -28.63 -7.38 12.30
CA PHE A 483 -29.06 -6.82 11.03
C PHE A 483 -28.91 -5.30 11.06
N PHE A 484 -28.23 -4.74 10.05
CA PHE A 484 -28.11 -3.30 9.87
C PHE A 484 -28.41 -2.90 8.42
N ASP A 485 -28.65 -1.61 8.19
CA ASP A 485 -29.18 -1.09 6.92
C ASP A 485 -30.48 -1.82 6.51
N ILE A 486 -31.39 -2.02 7.48
CA ILE A 486 -32.68 -2.67 7.25
C ILE A 486 -33.55 -1.82 6.33
N VAL A 487 -34.00 -2.39 5.22
CA VAL A 487 -34.92 -1.74 4.28
C VAL A 487 -36.36 -1.95 4.76
N GLU A 488 -36.97 -0.89 5.28
CA GLU A 488 -38.39 -0.91 5.65
C GLU A 488 -39.27 -1.25 4.43
N GLY A 489 -40.10 -2.30 4.56
CA GLY A 489 -41.02 -2.74 3.50
C GLY A 489 -40.49 -3.83 2.56
N GLY A 490 -39.30 -4.40 2.82
CA GLY A 490 -38.75 -5.51 2.04
C GLY A 490 -39.49 -6.83 2.21
N ALA A 491 -40.45 -7.09 1.31
CA ALA A 491 -41.18 -8.33 1.04
C ALA A 491 -42.19 -8.83 2.11
N ARG A 492 -43.30 -8.10 2.25
CA ARG A 492 -44.62 -8.75 2.26
C ARG A 492 -45.00 -9.05 0.80
N GLU A 493 -44.54 -10.17 0.26
CA GLU A 493 -45.19 -10.85 -0.87
C GLU A 493 -45.56 -12.27 -0.48
#